data_AF-R7T883-F1
#
_entry.id   AF-R7T883-F1
#
_cell.length_a   1.000
_cell.length_b   1.000
_cell.length_c   1.000
_cell.angle_alpha   90.00
_cell.angle_beta   90.00
_cell.angle_gamma   90.00
#
_symmetry.space_group_name_H-M   'P 1'
#
loop_
_entity.id
_entity.type
_entity.pdbx_description
1 polymer ?
#
loop_
_entity_poly.entity_id
_entity_poly.type
_entity_poly.pdbx_seq_one_letter_code
_entity_poly.pdbx_strand_id
1 'polypeptide(L)'
;FRRDDLQTLLHNKFVVIIGDSIQRAVYKDLIAFLQKDEFVEERELKLKGERSHRGDILLEGGQLAEMNNRKTYREVRQWQHKYHLVRFYFVTRCYSDYMETVLQDLSQEPQPDLVIMNSCLWDITRYGPRSMEDYQVNLQLLFKRVREVLPKETLFVWHTAMPLAEKIRGGFFIEQIDFMNDVIRVDVMIGNFHAAKAAHDHGMDVLDLHFHFRSMLEHRKKDGVHWDARVHRRISNMLMKHVASAWRYQLPSR
;
A
#
# COMPACT_ATOMS: atom_id res chain seq x y z
N PHE A 1 12.71 -5.95 -13.91
CA PHE A 1 13.64 -4.89 -13.50
C PHE A 1 14.78 -5.53 -12.72
N ARG A 2 16.00 -5.01 -12.87
CA ARG A 2 17.08 -5.13 -11.89
C ARG A 2 17.16 -3.83 -11.08
N ARG A 3 17.96 -3.81 -10.01
CA ARG A 3 18.16 -2.64 -9.17
C ARG A 3 18.51 -1.40 -9.98
N ASP A 4 19.43 -1.50 -10.93
CA ASP A 4 19.89 -0.31 -11.67
C ASP A 4 18.75 0.29 -12.53
N ASP A 5 17.87 -0.54 -13.09
CA ASP A 5 16.67 -0.04 -13.82
C ASP A 5 15.74 0.72 -12.88
N LEU A 6 15.57 0.20 -11.66
CA LEU A 6 14.72 0.79 -10.64
C LEU A 6 15.29 2.13 -10.16
N GLN A 7 16.60 2.18 -9.94
CA GLN A 7 17.30 3.40 -9.56
C GLN A 7 17.21 4.47 -10.64
N THR A 8 17.34 4.10 -11.91
CA THR A 8 17.18 5.04 -13.03
C THR A 8 15.73 5.52 -13.15
N LEU A 9 14.75 4.61 -13.11
CA LEU A 9 13.33 4.97 -13.22
C LEU A 9 12.89 5.92 -12.11
N LEU A 10 13.35 5.71 -10.88
CA LEU A 10 12.99 6.50 -9.70
C LEU A 10 13.99 7.61 -9.36
N HIS A 11 14.90 7.96 -10.28
CA HIS A 11 15.90 8.99 -10.03
C HIS A 11 15.26 10.38 -9.88
N ASN A 12 15.56 11.07 -8.78
CA ASN A 12 14.94 12.33 -8.36
C ASN A 12 13.41 12.24 -8.23
N LYS A 13 12.90 11.06 -7.84
CA LYS A 13 11.48 10.85 -7.61
C LYS A 13 11.16 10.74 -6.14
N PHE A 14 10.06 11.37 -5.75
CA PHE A 14 9.44 11.15 -4.45
C PHE A 14 8.29 10.13 -4.60
N VAL A 15 8.50 8.94 -4.03
CA VAL A 15 7.52 7.85 -4.01
C VAL A 15 6.85 7.76 -2.64
N VAL A 16 5.52 7.71 -2.63
CA VAL A 16 4.71 7.60 -1.42
C VAL A 16 3.88 6.32 -1.46
N ILE A 17 3.89 5.56 -0.38
CA ILE A 17 3.12 4.32 -0.22
C ILE A 17 2.20 4.48 0.98
N ILE A 18 0.90 4.30 0.78
CA ILE A 18 -0.13 4.52 1.80
C ILE A 18 -0.96 3.25 1.96
N GLY A 19 -1.11 2.75 3.18
CA GLY A 19 -2.01 1.63 3.41
C GLY A 19 -1.73 0.85 4.66
N ASP A 20 -2.15 -0.41 4.65
CA ASP A 20 -1.99 -1.32 5.77
C ASP A 20 -0.63 -2.05 5.76
N SER A 21 -0.57 -3.20 6.44
CA SER A 21 0.64 -4.01 6.54
C SER A 21 1.09 -4.61 5.21
N ILE A 22 0.20 -4.79 4.22
CA ILE A 22 0.57 -5.23 2.87
C ILE A 22 1.33 -4.11 2.16
N GLN A 23 0.86 -2.87 2.28
CA GLN A 23 1.55 -1.71 1.70
C GLN A 23 2.86 -1.40 2.45
N ARG A 24 2.94 -1.63 3.77
CA ARG A 24 4.23 -1.60 4.49
C ARG A 24 5.22 -2.61 3.92
N ALA A 25 4.77 -3.81 3.57
CA ALA A 25 5.62 -4.82 2.96
C ALA A 25 6.05 -4.44 1.52
N VAL A 26 5.20 -3.76 0.74
CA VAL A 26 5.59 -3.16 -0.54
C VAL A 26 6.68 -2.11 -0.34
N TYR A 27 6.54 -1.22 0.65
CA TYR A 27 7.57 -0.24 1.01
C TYR A 27 8.90 -0.88 1.38
N LYS A 28 8.88 -1.91 2.23
CA LYS A 28 10.09 -2.63 2.66
C LYS A 28 10.76 -3.36 1.49
N ASP A 29 10.00 -4.02 0.62
CA ASP A 29 10.57 -4.64 -0.58
C ASP A 29 11.16 -3.61 -1.55
N LEU A 30 10.49 -2.47 -1.76
CA LEU A 30 10.97 -1.42 -2.65
C LEU A 30 12.32 -0.86 -2.18
N ILE A 31 12.48 -0.62 -0.87
CA ILE A 31 13.76 -0.17 -0.29
C ILE A 31 14.83 -1.24 -0.44
N ALA A 32 14.51 -2.50 -0.13
CA ALA A 32 15.44 -3.61 -0.31
C ALA A 32 15.92 -3.68 -1.76
N PHE A 33 14.99 -3.55 -2.72
CA PHE A 33 15.25 -3.61 -4.15
C PHE A 33 16.07 -2.41 -4.67
N LEU A 34 15.82 -1.21 -4.16
CA LEU A 34 16.60 -0.01 -4.48
C LEU A 34 18.05 -0.10 -4.01
N GLN A 35 18.32 -0.86 -2.95
CA GLN A 35 19.67 -1.03 -2.40
C GLN A 35 20.42 -2.20 -3.04
N LYS A 36 19.77 -3.35 -3.19
CA LYS A 36 20.36 -4.61 -3.65
C LYS A 36 19.39 -5.43 -4.49
N ASP A 37 19.92 -6.24 -5.40
CA ASP A 37 19.16 -7.27 -6.15
C ASP A 37 18.83 -8.50 -5.28
N GLU A 38 18.31 -8.26 -4.08
CA GLU A 38 17.98 -9.28 -3.08
C GLU A 38 16.54 -9.11 -2.62
N PHE A 39 15.84 -10.19 -2.30
CA PHE A 39 14.52 -10.13 -1.67
C PHE A 39 14.61 -9.51 -0.28
N VAL A 40 13.56 -8.80 0.14
CA VAL A 40 13.36 -8.47 1.56
C VAL A 40 13.24 -9.75 2.36
N GLU A 41 13.83 -9.80 3.55
CA GLU A 41 13.80 -11.02 4.35
C GLU A 41 12.47 -11.18 5.07
N GLU A 42 12.05 -12.42 5.27
CA GLU A 42 10.81 -12.74 5.99
C GLU A 42 10.76 -12.16 7.42
N ARG A 43 11.92 -12.03 8.07
CA ARG A 43 12.00 -11.38 9.39
C ARG A 43 11.69 -9.89 9.30
N GLU A 44 12.14 -9.22 8.26
CA GLU A 44 11.92 -7.80 8.04
C GLU A 44 10.44 -7.52 7.73
N LEU A 45 9.79 -8.38 6.94
CA LEU A 45 8.36 -8.27 6.63
C LEU A 45 7.46 -8.38 7.87
N LYS A 46 7.86 -9.17 8.88
CA LYS A 46 7.10 -9.35 10.13
C LYS A 46 7.23 -8.18 11.10
N LEU A 47 8.32 -7.42 11.03
CA LEU A 47 8.52 -6.28 11.91
C LEU A 47 7.53 -5.16 11.59
N LYS A 48 7.08 -4.45 12.62
CA LYS A 48 6.23 -3.27 12.52
C LYS A 48 6.69 -2.23 13.53
N GLY A 49 6.67 -0.97 13.13
CA GLY A 49 6.99 0.15 14.02
C GLY A 49 8.44 0.17 14.52
N GLU A 50 9.36 -0.60 13.95
CA GLU A 50 10.78 -0.55 14.32
C GLU A 50 11.39 0.82 14.04
N ARG A 51 12.32 1.28 14.88
CA ARG A 51 12.99 2.59 14.73
C ARG A 51 13.65 2.81 13.36
N SER A 52 14.14 1.74 12.73
CA SER A 52 14.73 1.79 11.39
C SER A 52 14.60 0.43 10.69
N HIS A 53 14.41 0.47 9.38
CA HIS A 53 14.43 -0.62 8.43
C HIS A 53 15.38 -0.22 7.30
N ARG A 54 16.49 -0.95 7.14
CA ARG A 54 17.49 -0.73 6.08
C ARG A 54 17.93 0.74 5.93
N GLY A 55 18.11 1.44 7.05
CA GLY A 55 18.57 2.83 7.09
C GLY A 55 17.46 3.87 6.84
N ASP A 56 16.19 3.46 6.81
CA ASP A 56 15.08 4.41 6.90
C ASP A 56 14.96 4.99 8.31
N ILE A 57 14.13 6.02 8.45
CA ILE A 57 13.77 6.61 9.74
C ILE A 57 12.27 6.46 9.99
N LEU A 58 11.93 6.14 11.24
CA LEU A 58 10.56 6.24 11.75
C LEU A 58 10.29 7.70 12.15
N LEU A 59 9.33 8.34 11.50
CA LEU A 59 8.96 9.75 11.70
C LEU A 59 7.83 9.90 12.73
N GLU A 60 6.86 8.99 12.71
CA GLU A 60 5.69 9.05 13.58
C GLU A 60 5.24 7.64 13.97
N GLY A 61 4.70 7.50 15.19
CA GLY A 61 4.07 6.27 15.64
C GLY A 61 5.07 5.14 15.86
N GLY A 62 4.65 3.89 15.65
CA GLY A 62 5.51 2.73 15.89
C GLY A 62 6.13 2.75 17.31
N GLN A 63 7.43 2.45 17.42
CA GLN A 63 8.23 2.51 18.66
C GLN A 63 8.46 3.94 19.20
N LEU A 64 8.03 4.99 18.51
CA LEU A 64 8.01 6.36 19.05
C LEU A 64 6.75 6.64 19.88
N ALA A 65 5.75 5.75 19.80
CA ALA A 65 4.50 5.84 20.52
C ALA A 65 4.09 4.46 21.10
N GLU A 66 2.89 4.37 21.67
CA GLU A 66 2.35 3.09 22.13
C GLU A 66 1.98 2.19 20.95
N MET A 67 2.71 1.09 20.81
CA MET A 67 2.44 0.05 19.82
C MET A 67 1.09 -0.62 20.11
N ASN A 68 0.18 -0.60 19.12
CA ASN A 68 -1.13 -1.22 19.23
C ASN A 68 -1.59 -1.83 17.88
N ASN A 69 -2.77 -2.46 17.88
CA ASN A 69 -3.43 -3.02 16.69
C ASN A 69 -4.82 -2.41 16.47
N ARG A 70 -5.02 -1.15 16.87
CA ARG A 70 -6.31 -0.46 16.83
C ARG A 70 -6.37 0.49 15.63
N LYS A 71 -7.56 1.03 15.36
CA LYS A 71 -7.81 2.04 14.31
C LYS A 71 -6.94 3.30 14.46
N THR A 72 -6.47 3.55 15.68
CA THR A 72 -5.60 4.68 16.05
C THR A 72 -4.11 4.40 15.85
N TYR A 73 -3.72 3.21 15.40
CA TYR A 73 -2.31 2.94 15.07
C TYR A 73 -1.85 3.86 13.94
N ARG A 74 -0.66 4.41 14.10
CA ARG A 74 0.03 5.28 13.15
C ARG A 74 1.46 4.79 12.98
N GLU A 75 1.98 4.94 11.77
CA GLU A 75 3.37 4.64 11.44
C GLU A 75 3.71 5.42 10.18
N VAL A 76 4.61 6.39 10.29
CA VAL A 76 5.15 7.14 9.15
C VAL A 76 6.64 6.85 9.05
N ARG A 77 7.08 6.39 7.88
CA ARG A 77 8.49 6.03 7.65
C ARG A 77 9.03 6.75 6.43
N GLN A 78 10.30 7.11 6.45
CA GLN A 78 10.95 7.72 5.31
C GLN A 78 12.33 7.12 5.09
N TRP A 79 12.59 6.69 3.86
CA TRP A 79 13.91 6.34 3.38
C TRP A 79 14.36 7.37 2.35
N GLN A 80 15.55 7.93 2.57
CA GLN A 80 16.15 8.90 1.66
C GLN A 80 17.60 8.52 1.42
N HIS A 81 17.98 8.37 0.15
CA HIS A 81 19.37 8.12 -0.23
C HIS A 81 19.69 8.79 -1.56
N LYS A 82 20.58 9.79 -1.53
CA LYS A 82 21.01 10.57 -2.69
C LYS A 82 19.83 11.15 -3.49
N TYR A 83 19.42 10.47 -4.55
CA TYR A 83 18.41 10.90 -5.52
C TYR A 83 17.06 10.19 -5.35
N HIS A 84 16.91 9.39 -4.29
CA HIS A 84 15.71 8.58 -4.07
C HIS A 84 15.07 8.95 -2.74
N LEU A 85 13.77 9.23 -2.76
CA LEU A 85 12.96 9.49 -1.59
C LEU A 85 11.73 8.59 -1.61
N VAL A 86 11.57 7.77 -0.57
CA VAL A 86 10.41 6.88 -0.41
C VAL A 86 9.81 7.12 0.97
N ARG A 87 8.51 7.39 1.04
CA ARG A 87 7.78 7.57 2.30
C ARG A 87 6.61 6.61 2.40
N PHE A 88 6.37 6.12 3.61
CA PHE A 88 5.25 5.24 3.92
C PHE A 88 4.36 5.86 4.99
N TYR A 89 3.03 5.76 4.80
CA TYR A 89 2.03 6.11 5.80
C TYR A 89 1.13 4.90 6.06
N PHE A 90 1.05 4.49 7.32
CA PHE A 90 0.09 3.48 7.74
C PHE A 90 -1.29 4.12 7.96
N VAL A 91 -2.29 3.64 7.21
CA VAL A 91 -3.68 4.04 7.39
C VAL A 91 -4.56 2.84 7.67
N THR A 92 -5.65 3.10 8.39
CA THR A 92 -6.69 2.11 8.70
C THR A 92 -8.00 2.43 7.99
N ARG A 93 -8.08 3.56 7.30
CA ARG A 93 -9.25 4.01 6.55
C ARG A 93 -8.78 4.77 5.32
N CYS A 94 -9.42 4.54 4.17
CA CYS A 94 -9.03 5.19 2.92
C CYS A 94 -9.23 6.72 2.98
N TYR A 95 -10.23 7.18 3.71
CA TYR A 95 -10.47 8.60 3.97
C TYR A 95 -10.89 8.82 5.42
N SER A 96 -10.29 9.79 6.08
CA SER A 96 -10.52 10.17 7.48
C SER A 96 -9.81 11.49 7.78
N ASP A 97 -10.04 12.07 8.95
CA ASP A 97 -9.31 13.27 9.40
C ASP A 97 -7.79 13.06 9.38
N TYR A 98 -7.32 11.86 9.73
CA TYR A 98 -5.89 11.54 9.61
C TYR A 98 -5.43 11.54 8.14
N MET A 99 -6.23 11.03 7.22
CA MET A 99 -5.88 11.07 5.79
C MET A 99 -5.79 12.52 5.29
N GLU A 100 -6.62 13.45 5.78
CA GLU A 100 -6.45 14.88 5.47
C GLU A 100 -5.12 15.44 5.98
N THR A 101 -4.66 15.04 7.18
CA THR A 101 -3.32 15.43 7.65
C THR A 101 -2.20 14.86 6.76
N VAL A 102 -2.37 13.64 6.24
CA VAL A 102 -1.42 13.05 5.28
C VAL A 102 -1.46 13.83 3.96
N LEU A 103 -2.63 14.14 3.42
CA LEU A 103 -2.75 14.94 2.20
C LEU A 103 -2.14 16.35 2.38
N GLN A 104 -2.32 16.97 3.55
CA GLN A 104 -1.71 18.27 3.86
C GLN A 104 -0.18 18.20 3.88
N ASP A 105 0.40 17.14 4.45
CA ASP A 105 1.84 16.92 4.42
C ASP A 105 2.34 16.71 2.98
N LEU A 106 1.63 15.91 2.18
CA LEU A 106 1.96 15.64 0.77
C LEU A 106 1.76 16.84 -0.16
N SER A 107 1.03 17.86 0.27
CA SER A 107 0.86 19.11 -0.48
C SER A 107 2.08 20.04 -0.34
N GLN A 108 2.96 19.78 0.64
CA GLN A 108 4.17 20.56 0.86
C GLN A 108 5.33 20.05 -0.01
N GLU A 109 6.34 20.89 -0.22
CA GLU A 109 7.54 20.49 -0.96
C GLU A 109 8.48 19.61 -0.10
N PRO A 110 9.10 18.56 -0.68
CA PRO A 110 8.88 18.06 -2.03
C PRO A 110 7.54 17.35 -2.18
N GLN A 111 6.82 17.62 -3.27
CA GLN A 111 5.55 16.95 -3.60
C GLN A 111 5.79 15.57 -4.28
N PRO A 112 4.89 14.59 -4.11
CA PRO A 112 5.10 13.24 -4.62
C PRO A 112 4.96 13.15 -6.14
N ASP A 113 5.88 12.42 -6.78
CA ASP A 113 5.76 12.02 -8.19
C ASP A 113 4.89 10.78 -8.37
N LEU A 114 4.89 9.89 -7.38
CA LEU A 114 4.17 8.61 -7.38
C LEU A 114 3.53 8.37 -6.02
N VAL A 115 2.21 8.12 -6.01
CA VAL A 115 1.46 7.67 -4.84
C VAL A 115 0.89 6.29 -5.11
N ILE A 116 1.14 5.35 -4.21
CA ILE A 116 0.63 3.98 -4.26
C ILE A 116 -0.25 3.76 -3.04
N MET A 117 -1.49 3.33 -3.23
CA MET A 117 -2.42 3.21 -2.10
C MET A 117 -3.30 1.96 -2.14
N ASN A 118 -3.53 1.37 -0.97
CA ASN A 118 -4.64 0.45 -0.70
C ASN A 118 -5.06 0.54 0.77
N SER A 119 -6.37 0.46 1.04
CA SER A 119 -6.91 0.43 2.42
C SER A 119 -8.10 -0.53 2.58
N CYS A 120 -8.50 -1.23 1.51
CA CYS A 120 -9.78 -1.94 1.42
C CYS A 120 -10.08 -2.84 2.63
N LEU A 121 -9.14 -3.69 3.04
CA LEU A 121 -9.39 -4.70 4.08
C LEU A 121 -9.79 -4.07 5.42
N TRP A 122 -9.09 -3.02 5.85
CA TRP A 122 -9.43 -2.35 7.11
C TRP A 122 -10.75 -1.61 7.02
N ASP A 123 -11.00 -0.87 5.94
CA ASP A 123 -12.23 -0.12 5.74
C ASP A 123 -13.46 -1.02 5.87
N ILE A 124 -13.50 -2.16 5.16
CA ILE A 124 -14.69 -3.01 5.08
C ILE A 124 -14.87 -3.99 6.25
N THR A 125 -13.87 -4.15 7.13
CA THR A 125 -13.94 -5.13 8.23
C THR A 125 -13.94 -4.53 9.63
N ARG A 126 -13.48 -3.27 9.78
CA ARG A 126 -13.25 -2.68 11.10
C ARG A 126 -14.23 -1.59 11.46
N TYR A 127 -15.00 -1.04 10.52
CA TYR A 127 -15.82 0.16 10.73
C TYR A 127 -17.31 -0.10 10.97
N GLY A 128 -17.66 -1.32 11.36
CA GLY A 128 -19.02 -1.70 11.73
C GLY A 128 -19.87 -2.16 10.54
N PRO A 129 -21.18 -2.36 10.74
CA PRO A 129 -22.05 -3.02 9.75
C PRO A 129 -22.21 -2.27 8.42
N ARG A 130 -22.08 -0.94 8.42
CA ARG A 130 -22.19 -0.09 7.21
C ARG A 130 -20.84 0.23 6.56
N SER A 131 -19.83 -0.57 6.87
CA SER A 131 -18.44 -0.29 6.48
C SER A 131 -18.24 -0.32 4.97
N MET A 132 -18.98 -1.15 4.24
CA MET A 132 -18.93 -1.20 2.77
C MET A 132 -19.53 0.07 2.13
N GLU A 133 -20.67 0.55 2.62
CA GLU A 133 -21.30 1.78 2.14
C GLU A 133 -20.43 2.99 2.47
N ASP A 134 -19.94 3.07 3.71
CA ASP A 134 -19.00 4.11 4.13
C ASP A 134 -17.72 4.07 3.29
N TYR A 135 -17.20 2.88 2.98
CA TYR A 135 -16.01 2.70 2.14
C TYR A 135 -16.22 3.29 0.75
N GLN A 136 -17.38 3.05 0.13
CA GLN A 136 -17.72 3.63 -1.16
C GLN A 136 -17.75 5.17 -1.13
N VAL A 137 -18.37 5.76 -0.11
CA VAL A 137 -18.39 7.23 0.06
C VAL A 137 -16.97 7.77 0.26
N ASN A 138 -16.18 7.11 1.11
CA ASN A 138 -14.82 7.52 1.43
C ASN A 138 -13.88 7.42 0.22
N LEU A 139 -14.06 6.44 -0.66
CA LEU A 139 -13.30 6.35 -1.92
C LEU A 139 -13.54 7.57 -2.82
N GLN A 140 -14.80 8.00 -2.95
CA GLN A 140 -15.14 9.20 -3.75
C GLN A 140 -14.51 10.46 -3.15
N LEU A 141 -14.59 10.61 -1.82
CA LEU A 141 -13.97 11.74 -1.12
C LEU A 141 -12.44 11.72 -1.26
N LEU A 142 -11.80 10.58 -1.05
CA LEU A 142 -10.36 10.41 -1.21
C LEU A 142 -9.90 10.84 -2.59
N PHE A 143 -10.45 10.26 -3.66
CA PHE A 143 -9.97 10.54 -5.01
C PHE A 143 -10.25 11.98 -5.45
N LYS A 144 -11.38 12.56 -5.03
CA LYS A 144 -11.63 13.99 -5.20
C LYS A 144 -10.55 14.83 -4.51
N ARG A 145 -10.27 14.56 -3.24
CA ARG A 145 -9.29 15.32 -2.44
C ARG A 145 -7.87 15.16 -2.95
N VAL A 146 -7.47 13.97 -3.37
CA VAL A 146 -6.18 13.72 -4.04
C VAL A 146 -6.00 14.63 -5.25
N ARG A 147 -7.02 14.77 -6.11
CA ARG A 147 -6.97 15.67 -7.29
C ARG A 147 -6.91 17.15 -6.94
N GLU A 148 -7.47 17.54 -5.81
CA GLU A 148 -7.48 18.93 -5.35
C GLU A 148 -6.16 19.33 -4.70
N VAL A 149 -5.47 18.38 -4.06
CA VAL A 149 -4.30 18.65 -3.20
C VAL A 149 -2.98 18.35 -3.89
N LEU A 150 -2.89 17.25 -4.65
CA LEU A 150 -1.64 16.84 -5.29
C LEU A 150 -1.47 17.49 -6.67
N PRO A 151 -0.22 17.66 -7.14
CA PRO A 151 0.06 18.07 -8.51
C PRO A 151 -0.65 17.21 -9.55
N LYS A 152 -0.98 17.80 -10.69
CA LYS A 152 -1.62 17.07 -11.80
C LYS A 152 -0.70 16.01 -12.40
N GLU A 153 0.59 16.19 -12.23
CA GLU A 153 1.67 15.34 -12.72
C GLU A 153 1.92 14.13 -11.80
N THR A 154 1.40 14.14 -10.58
CA THR A 154 1.53 13.01 -9.64
C THR A 154 0.80 11.79 -10.20
N LEU A 155 1.54 10.70 -10.39
CA LEU A 155 0.95 9.42 -10.76
C LEU A 155 0.36 8.75 -9.51
N PHE A 156 -0.96 8.62 -9.45
CA PHE A 156 -1.63 7.88 -8.38
C PHE A 156 -2.04 6.48 -8.87
N VAL A 157 -1.61 5.45 -8.15
CA VAL A 157 -1.91 4.05 -8.45
C VAL A 157 -2.62 3.40 -7.26
N TRP A 158 -3.88 3.02 -7.46
CA TRP A 158 -4.63 2.22 -6.50
C TRP A 158 -4.28 0.73 -6.65
N HIS A 159 -3.75 0.13 -5.60
CA HIS A 159 -3.62 -1.31 -5.49
C HIS A 159 -4.95 -1.92 -5.05
N THR A 160 -5.45 -2.96 -5.71
CA THR A 160 -6.57 -3.76 -5.15
C THR A 160 -6.06 -4.63 -3.99
N ALA A 161 -6.92 -4.94 -3.01
CA ALA A 161 -6.59 -5.88 -1.94
C ALA A 161 -6.34 -7.29 -2.48
N MET A 162 -5.32 -7.94 -1.92
CA MET A 162 -4.86 -9.28 -2.31
C MET A 162 -5.88 -10.38 -1.94
N PRO A 163 -5.83 -11.56 -2.59
CA PRO A 163 -6.72 -12.67 -2.26
C PRO A 163 -6.52 -13.21 -0.84
N LEU A 164 -7.59 -13.22 -0.03
CA LEU A 164 -7.55 -13.73 1.33
C LEU A 164 -7.77 -15.26 1.39
N ALA A 165 -7.28 -15.88 2.46
CA ALA A 165 -7.67 -17.24 2.79
C ALA A 165 -9.10 -17.28 3.33
N GLU A 166 -9.71 -18.47 3.30
CA GLU A 166 -11.01 -18.72 3.93
C GLU A 166 -10.98 -18.50 5.44
N LYS A 167 -9.85 -18.81 6.09
CA LYS A 167 -9.64 -18.59 7.52
C LYS A 167 -8.50 -17.62 7.73
N ILE A 168 -8.82 -16.47 8.30
CA ILE A 168 -7.86 -15.43 8.67
C ILE A 168 -7.47 -15.62 10.14
N ARG A 169 -6.21 -15.31 10.50
CA ARG A 169 -5.70 -15.41 11.88
C ARG A 169 -4.85 -14.19 12.24
N GLY A 170 -4.58 -13.98 13.52
CA GLY A 170 -3.63 -12.95 14.01
C GLY A 170 -4.29 -11.60 14.29
N GLY A 171 -3.54 -10.48 14.24
CA GLY A 171 -4.07 -9.15 14.58
C GLY A 171 -5.23 -8.65 13.69
N PHE A 172 -5.44 -9.32 12.55
CA PHE A 172 -6.61 -9.15 11.68
C PHE A 172 -7.85 -9.91 12.18
N PHE A 173 -7.68 -10.91 13.03
CA PHE A 173 -8.74 -11.63 13.73
C PHE A 173 -9.21 -10.78 14.91
N ILE A 174 -10.24 -9.95 14.70
CA ILE A 174 -11.11 -9.58 15.82
C ILE A 174 -12.14 -10.71 15.90
N GLU A 175 -12.58 -11.11 17.09
CA GLU A 175 -13.78 -11.94 17.28
C GLU A 175 -15.01 -11.41 16.49
N GLN A 176 -15.00 -10.11 16.14
CA GLN A 176 -15.98 -9.45 15.27
C GLN A 176 -15.86 -9.81 13.78
N ILE A 177 -14.83 -10.51 13.32
CA ILE A 177 -14.67 -10.97 11.92
C ILE A 177 -14.99 -12.46 11.81
N ASP A 178 -15.15 -13.18 12.93
CA ASP A 178 -15.51 -14.60 12.90
C ASP A 178 -16.84 -14.85 12.19
N PHE A 179 -17.82 -13.95 12.37
CA PHE A 179 -19.09 -14.01 11.64
C PHE A 179 -18.95 -13.68 10.15
N MET A 180 -17.90 -12.95 9.76
CA MET A 180 -17.63 -12.55 8.37
C MET A 180 -16.73 -13.53 7.62
N ASN A 181 -16.08 -14.48 8.29
CA ASN A 181 -15.09 -15.37 7.66
C ASN A 181 -15.64 -16.08 6.40
N ASP A 182 -16.93 -16.40 6.38
CA ASP A 182 -17.56 -17.09 5.25
C ASP A 182 -17.78 -16.16 4.03
N VAL A 183 -17.86 -14.84 4.22
CA VAL A 183 -18.20 -13.85 3.18
C VAL A 183 -17.09 -12.85 2.89
N ILE A 184 -16.08 -12.72 3.74
CA ILE A 184 -15.04 -11.68 3.65
C ILE A 184 -14.28 -11.70 2.31
N ARG A 185 -14.12 -12.88 1.69
CA ARG A 185 -13.51 -12.99 0.35
C ARG A 185 -14.39 -12.35 -0.71
N VAL A 186 -15.71 -12.48 -0.59
CA VAL A 186 -16.69 -11.84 -1.47
C VAL A 186 -16.71 -10.33 -1.21
N ASP A 187 -16.71 -9.91 0.05
CA ASP A 187 -16.67 -8.48 0.40
C ASP A 187 -15.40 -7.81 -0.12
N VAL A 188 -14.24 -8.47 -0.07
CA VAL A 188 -13.00 -7.95 -0.67
C VAL A 188 -13.12 -7.81 -2.18
N MET A 189 -13.76 -8.76 -2.87
CA MET A 189 -13.98 -8.64 -4.32
C MET A 189 -14.92 -7.46 -4.64
N ILE A 190 -16.01 -7.30 -3.86
CA ILE A 190 -16.95 -6.18 -4.00
C ILE A 190 -16.24 -4.85 -3.70
N GLY A 191 -15.50 -4.76 -2.61
CA GLY A 191 -14.72 -3.59 -2.23
C GLY A 191 -13.68 -3.23 -3.29
N ASN A 192 -12.96 -4.22 -3.84
CA ASN A 192 -12.03 -4.01 -4.94
C ASN A 192 -12.73 -3.47 -6.19
N PHE A 193 -13.91 -4.00 -6.54
CA PHE A 193 -14.71 -3.48 -7.65
C PHE A 193 -15.07 -2.01 -7.45
N HIS A 194 -15.60 -1.65 -6.27
CA HIS A 194 -15.94 -0.26 -5.96
C HIS A 194 -14.72 0.66 -6.00
N ALA A 195 -13.59 0.23 -5.44
CA ALA A 195 -12.37 1.02 -5.44
C ALA A 195 -11.80 1.22 -6.85
N ALA A 196 -11.76 0.16 -7.66
CA ALA A 196 -11.29 0.25 -9.05
C ALA A 196 -12.21 1.14 -9.89
N LYS A 197 -13.53 1.03 -9.72
CA LYS A 197 -14.50 1.91 -10.39
C LYS A 197 -14.31 3.37 -9.97
N ALA A 198 -14.22 3.64 -8.67
CA ALA A 198 -14.06 5.00 -8.15
C ALA A 198 -12.73 5.63 -8.61
N ALA A 199 -11.64 4.85 -8.62
CA ALA A 199 -10.34 5.26 -9.14
C ALA A 199 -10.45 5.64 -10.63
N HIS A 200 -11.05 4.76 -11.44
CA HIS A 200 -11.26 5.01 -12.87
C HIS A 200 -12.10 6.26 -13.13
N ASP A 201 -13.22 6.44 -12.42
CA ASP A 201 -14.12 7.60 -12.56
C ASP A 201 -13.40 8.93 -12.22
N HIS A 202 -12.30 8.88 -11.46
CA HIS A 202 -11.45 10.03 -11.12
C HIS A 202 -10.16 10.13 -11.93
N GLY A 203 -9.94 9.24 -12.91
CA GLY A 203 -8.73 9.24 -13.74
C GLY A 203 -7.47 8.74 -13.01
N MET A 204 -7.64 7.91 -11.98
CA MET A 204 -6.55 7.26 -11.26
C MET A 204 -6.24 5.90 -11.87
N ASP A 205 -4.98 5.49 -11.79
CA ASP A 205 -4.56 4.16 -12.27
C ASP A 205 -4.90 3.08 -11.24
N VAL A 206 -5.11 1.85 -11.72
CA VAL A 206 -5.39 0.68 -10.87
C VAL A 206 -4.43 -0.44 -11.23
N LEU A 207 -3.76 -1.01 -10.22
CA LEU A 207 -3.03 -2.26 -10.35
C LEU A 207 -3.80 -3.37 -9.63
N ASP A 208 -4.38 -4.28 -10.43
CA ASP A 208 -5.24 -5.36 -9.94
C ASP A 208 -4.41 -6.54 -9.39
N LEU A 209 -3.88 -6.33 -8.18
CA LEU A 209 -3.17 -7.37 -7.45
C LEU A 209 -4.08 -8.58 -7.12
N HIS A 210 -5.39 -8.38 -6.96
CA HIS A 210 -6.31 -9.48 -6.68
C HIS A 210 -6.29 -10.48 -7.84
N PHE A 211 -6.49 -9.98 -9.06
CA PHE A 211 -6.40 -10.76 -10.28
C PHE A 211 -5.02 -11.42 -10.37
N HIS A 212 -3.93 -10.66 -10.31
CA HIS A 212 -2.60 -11.20 -10.61
C HIS A 212 -2.11 -12.27 -9.63
N PHE A 213 -2.59 -12.28 -8.39
CA PHE A 213 -2.14 -13.23 -7.35
C PHE A 213 -3.16 -14.32 -6.99
N ARG A 214 -4.35 -14.35 -7.63
CA ARG A 214 -5.37 -15.39 -7.39
C ARG A 214 -4.90 -16.83 -7.66
N SER A 215 -3.86 -17.00 -8.48
CA SER A 215 -3.27 -18.30 -8.83
C SER A 215 -1.92 -18.57 -8.16
N MET A 216 -1.52 -17.78 -7.16
CA MET A 216 -0.25 -17.93 -6.42
C MET A 216 -0.49 -18.19 -4.92
N LEU A 217 -1.64 -18.76 -4.56
CA LEU A 217 -2.12 -18.85 -3.18
C LEU A 217 -1.18 -19.63 -2.25
N GLU A 218 -0.30 -20.47 -2.79
CA GLU A 218 0.76 -21.19 -2.09
C GLU A 218 1.80 -20.27 -1.43
N HIS A 219 1.96 -19.04 -1.93
CA HIS A 219 2.85 -18.02 -1.37
C HIS A 219 2.22 -17.19 -0.25
N ARG A 220 0.92 -17.37 0.01
CA ARG A 220 0.21 -16.69 1.10
C ARG A 220 0.61 -17.31 2.44
N LYS A 221 0.86 -16.47 3.44
CA LYS A 221 1.21 -16.89 4.78
C LYS A 221 0.02 -17.57 5.47
N LYS A 222 0.33 -18.33 6.52
CA LYS A 222 -0.63 -19.11 7.30
C LYS A 222 -1.67 -18.26 8.06
N ASP A 223 -1.45 -16.95 8.16
CA ASP A 223 -2.43 -16.03 8.73
C ASP A 223 -3.57 -15.67 7.76
N GLY A 224 -3.45 -16.05 6.49
CA GLY A 224 -4.48 -15.88 5.48
C GLY A 224 -4.56 -14.48 4.86
N VAL A 225 -3.66 -13.57 5.23
CA VAL A 225 -3.66 -12.17 4.76
C VAL A 225 -2.33 -11.80 4.12
N HIS A 226 -1.21 -12.10 4.79
CA HIS A 226 0.12 -11.68 4.34
C HIS A 226 0.69 -12.63 3.29
N TRP A 227 1.71 -12.18 2.57
CA TRP A 227 2.36 -12.93 1.50
C TRP A 227 3.88 -12.95 1.70
N ASP A 228 4.54 -13.91 1.07
CA ASP A 228 6.00 -14.03 1.17
C ASP A 228 6.76 -12.96 0.35
N ALA A 229 8.07 -12.91 0.55
CA ALA A 229 8.94 -11.95 -0.13
C ALA A 229 8.93 -12.06 -1.67
N ARG A 230 8.64 -13.24 -2.23
CA ARG A 230 8.60 -13.45 -3.70
C ARG A 230 7.43 -12.69 -4.31
N VAL A 231 6.29 -12.72 -3.62
CA VAL A 231 5.08 -11.98 -4.04
C VAL A 231 5.32 -10.48 -3.95
N HIS A 232 5.90 -9.98 -2.86
CA HIS A 232 6.19 -8.55 -2.74
C HIS A 232 7.16 -8.05 -3.81
N ARG A 233 8.22 -8.82 -4.16
CA ARG A 233 9.09 -8.49 -5.30
C ARG A 233 8.36 -8.49 -6.63
N ARG A 234 7.38 -9.40 -6.82
CA ARG A 234 6.55 -9.43 -8.03
C ARG A 234 5.64 -8.21 -8.11
N ILE A 235 5.05 -7.78 -6.98
CA ILE A 235 4.28 -6.52 -6.89
C ILE A 235 5.16 -5.34 -7.31
N SER A 236 6.36 -5.20 -6.71
CA SER A 236 7.31 -4.13 -7.07
C SER A 236 7.65 -4.14 -8.56
N ASN A 237 7.92 -5.31 -9.16
CA ASN A 237 8.20 -5.39 -10.59
C ASN A 237 6.99 -5.02 -11.47
N MET A 238 5.78 -5.44 -11.10
CA MET A 238 4.56 -5.09 -11.83
C MET A 238 4.27 -3.59 -11.75
N LEU A 239 4.38 -3.02 -10.55
CA LEU A 239 4.24 -1.58 -10.32
C LEU A 239 5.27 -0.79 -11.15
N MET A 240 6.53 -1.20 -11.17
CA MET A 240 7.56 -0.49 -11.95
C MET A 240 7.36 -0.62 -13.46
N LYS A 241 6.80 -1.74 -13.95
CA LYS A 241 6.37 -1.86 -15.36
C LYS A 241 5.26 -0.85 -15.67
N HIS A 242 4.28 -0.75 -14.78
CA HIS A 242 3.18 0.21 -14.90
C HIS A 242 3.69 1.65 -14.90
N VAL A 243 4.51 2.01 -13.91
CA VAL A 243 5.12 3.36 -13.78
C VAL A 243 5.97 3.71 -15.00
N ALA A 244 6.81 2.78 -15.49
CA ALA A 244 7.60 3.02 -16.69
C ALA A 244 6.72 3.29 -17.91
N SER A 245 5.62 2.54 -18.08
CA SER A 245 4.65 2.80 -19.14
C SER A 245 3.99 4.17 -19.00
N ALA A 246 3.51 4.51 -17.81
CA ALA A 246 2.84 5.78 -17.52
C ALA A 246 3.75 6.99 -17.75
N TRP A 247 5.02 6.89 -17.36
CA TRP A 247 6.03 7.92 -17.59
C TRP A 247 6.71 7.85 -18.96
N ARG A 248 6.26 6.96 -19.85
CA ARG A 248 6.84 6.73 -21.19
C ARG A 248 8.35 6.43 -21.14
N TYR A 249 8.80 5.83 -20.05
CA TYR A 249 10.16 5.37 -19.87
C TYR A 249 10.36 4.05 -20.63
N GLN A 250 11.41 3.98 -21.44
CA GLN A 250 11.71 2.78 -22.20
C GLN A 250 12.15 1.65 -21.27
N LEU A 251 11.40 0.55 -21.29
CA LEU A 251 11.76 -0.64 -20.53
C LEU A 251 13.09 -1.21 -21.06
N PRO A 252 13.95 -1.74 -20.17
CA PRO A 252 15.15 -2.45 -20.57
C PRO A 252 14.80 -3.60 -21.53
N SER A 253 15.57 -3.77 -22.60
CA SER A 253 15.36 -4.78 -23.66
C SER A 253 15.80 -6.20 -23.27
N ARG A 254 15.74 -6.56 -21.98
CA ARG A 254 16.30 -7.79 -21.42
C ARG A 254 15.29 -8.62 -20.64
#